data_AF-A0A4R8FL85-F1
#
_entry.id   AF-A0A4R8FL85-F1
#
_cell.length_a   1.000
_cell.length_b   1.000
_cell.length_c   1.000
_cell.angle_alpha   90.00
_cell.angle_beta   90.00
_cell.angle_gamma   90.00
#
_symmetry.space_group_name_H-M   'P 1'
#
loop_
_entity.id
_entity.type
_entity.pdbx_description
1 polymer ?
#
loop_
_entity_poly.entity_id
_entity_poly.type
_entity_poly.pdbx_seq_one_letter_code
_entity_poly.pdbx_strand_id
1 'polypeptide(L)'
;MAGKLTELIRDSKNTKKELVSFTVRIPEELNSFIEELSEHLSLSKQATATKMLEEAADIATDAINQDTVEIEDSSNFRFHLLNTCKRHSLRDHQMMVDKGVAAAFSEPWKFNIDRINKGDVVFLYENGKGIVAFGKGTGKILKREHKGEPNMCHYQQLEGFTKLENPLTAKQIKAILGRPFPFLRTMTGISDGEKILAAISQ
;
A
#
# COMPACT_ATOMS: atom_id res chain seq x y z
N MET A 1 -31.05 16.87 14.71
CA MET A 1 -31.03 15.64 13.86
C MET A 1 -30.46 15.92 12.45
N ALA A 2 -29.39 16.72 12.31
CA ALA A 2 -28.83 17.10 11.01
C ALA A 2 -27.41 16.56 10.74
N GLY A 3 -26.86 15.66 11.59
CA GLY A 3 -25.45 15.23 11.50
C GLY A 3 -25.21 14.02 10.59
N LYS A 4 -26.07 13.00 10.64
CA LYS A 4 -25.85 11.70 9.96
C LYS A 4 -25.91 11.79 8.42
N LEU A 5 -26.84 12.58 7.88
CA LEU A 5 -27.00 12.72 6.43
C LEU A 5 -25.87 13.56 5.80
N THR A 6 -25.42 14.59 6.50
CA THR A 6 -24.30 15.42 6.05
C THR A 6 -22.95 14.71 6.14
N GLU A 7 -22.75 13.82 7.13
CA GLU A 7 -21.57 12.94 7.18
C GLU A 7 -21.59 11.92 6.04
N LEU A 8 -22.72 11.26 5.79
CA LEU A 8 -22.88 10.35 4.66
C LEU A 8 -22.61 11.04 3.31
N ILE A 9 -23.09 12.27 3.11
CA ILE A 9 -22.83 13.05 1.88
C ILE A 9 -21.35 13.47 1.79
N ARG A 10 -20.67 13.74 2.91
CA ARG A 10 -19.25 14.08 2.94
C ARG A 10 -18.39 12.86 2.62
N ASP A 11 -18.74 11.69 3.15
CA ASP A 11 -18.04 10.44 2.88
C ASP A 11 -18.28 9.94 1.45
N SER A 12 -19.48 10.17 0.90
CA SER A 12 -19.79 9.87 -0.51
C SER A 12 -18.99 10.74 -1.48
N LYS A 13 -18.69 12.01 -1.11
CA LYS A 13 -17.88 12.92 -1.94
C LYS A 13 -16.38 12.64 -1.86
N ASN A 14 -15.90 12.08 -0.75
CA ASN A 14 -14.49 11.74 -0.56
C ASN A 14 -14.07 10.38 -1.11
N THR A 15 -15.01 9.56 -1.60
CA THR A 15 -14.74 8.19 -2.08
C THR A 15 -15.12 8.00 -3.54
N LYS A 16 -14.80 8.97 -4.42
CA LYS A 16 -14.72 8.65 -5.86
C LYS A 16 -13.44 7.85 -6.09
N LYS A 17 -13.53 6.52 -5.98
CA LYS A 17 -12.49 5.64 -6.54
C LYS A 17 -12.44 5.93 -8.04
N GLU A 18 -11.28 6.33 -8.55
CA GLU A 18 -11.07 6.42 -9.99
C GLU A 18 -11.22 5.02 -10.59
N LEU A 19 -12.20 4.85 -11.47
CA LEU A 19 -12.43 3.59 -12.16
C LEU A 19 -11.65 3.59 -13.47
N VAL A 20 -10.92 2.52 -13.72
CA VAL A 20 -10.18 2.30 -14.97
C VAL A 20 -10.72 1.05 -15.64
N SER A 21 -10.99 1.13 -16.95
CA SER A 21 -11.45 -0.02 -17.75
C SER A 21 -10.28 -0.72 -18.41
N PHE A 22 -10.26 -2.06 -18.35
CA PHE A 22 -9.40 -2.90 -19.17
C PHE A 22 -10.17 -4.15 -19.63
N THR A 23 -9.77 -4.74 -20.76
CA THR A 23 -10.44 -5.92 -21.33
C THR A 23 -9.70 -7.18 -20.92
N VAL A 24 -10.43 -8.18 -20.43
CA VAL A 24 -9.92 -9.51 -20.10
C VAL A 24 -10.68 -10.54 -20.93
N ARG A 25 -9.96 -11.51 -21.50
CA ARG A 25 -10.57 -12.72 -22.06
C ARG A 25 -10.59 -13.78 -20.96
N ILE A 26 -11.77 -14.33 -20.67
CA ILE A 26 -11.97 -15.34 -19.63
C ILE A 26 -12.44 -16.66 -20.26
N PRO A 27 -12.17 -17.81 -19.63
CA PRO A 27 -12.75 -19.09 -20.03
C PRO A 27 -14.27 -19.06 -20.02
N GLU A 28 -14.90 -19.86 -20.89
CA GLU A 28 -16.35 -19.97 -20.99
C GLU A 28 -16.96 -20.44 -19.66
N GLU A 29 -16.32 -21.39 -18.98
CA GLU A 29 -16.79 -21.90 -17.69
C GLU A 29 -16.82 -20.81 -16.62
N LEU A 30 -15.80 -19.94 -16.59
CA LEU A 30 -15.76 -18.81 -15.66
C LEU A 30 -16.82 -17.76 -15.99
N ASN A 31 -17.07 -17.51 -17.28
CA ASN A 31 -18.15 -16.62 -17.69
C ASN A 31 -19.50 -17.16 -17.18
N SER A 32 -19.82 -18.43 -17.45
CA SER A 32 -21.07 -19.07 -17.01
C SER A 32 -21.27 -18.99 -15.49
N PHE A 33 -20.22 -19.27 -14.71
CA PHE A 33 -20.27 -19.11 -13.25
C PHE A 33 -20.60 -17.67 -12.82
N ILE A 34 -19.99 -16.66 -13.45
CA ILE A 34 -20.28 -15.25 -13.17
C ILE A 34 -21.73 -14.91 -13.50
N GLU A 35 -22.30 -15.47 -14.58
CA GLU A 35 -23.71 -15.25 -14.94
C GLU A 35 -24.64 -15.79 -13.85
N GLU A 36 -24.48 -17.06 -13.47
CA GLU A 36 -25.29 -17.71 -12.43
C GLU A 36 -25.20 -16.99 -11.08
N LEU A 37 -23.97 -16.61 -10.67
CA LEU A 37 -23.76 -15.87 -9.43
C LEU A 37 -24.39 -14.48 -9.47
N SER A 38 -24.36 -13.81 -10.63
CA SER A 38 -24.96 -12.49 -10.81
C SER A 38 -26.48 -12.54 -10.68
N GLU A 39 -27.11 -13.57 -11.25
CA GLU A 39 -28.55 -13.81 -11.09
C GLU A 39 -28.89 -14.08 -9.63
N HIS A 40 -28.13 -14.97 -8.96
CA HIS A 40 -28.35 -15.30 -7.56
C HIS A 40 -28.23 -14.08 -6.63
N LEU A 41 -27.23 -13.22 -6.87
CA LEU A 41 -26.99 -12.01 -6.07
C LEU A 41 -27.83 -10.81 -6.53
N SER A 42 -28.59 -10.92 -7.62
CA SER A 42 -29.31 -9.80 -8.25
C SER A 42 -28.41 -8.59 -8.58
N LEU A 43 -27.21 -8.87 -9.08
CA LEU A 43 -26.21 -7.89 -9.50
C LEU A 43 -25.97 -7.98 -11.02
N SER A 44 -25.36 -6.95 -11.61
CA SER A 44 -24.88 -7.05 -12.99
C SER A 44 -23.62 -7.93 -13.07
N LYS A 45 -23.40 -8.60 -14.21
CA LYS A 45 -22.16 -9.36 -14.48
C LYS A 45 -20.90 -8.56 -14.18
N GLN A 46 -20.88 -7.27 -14.57
CA GLN A 46 -19.77 -6.37 -14.28
C GLN A 46 -19.58 -6.15 -12.78
N ALA A 47 -20.66 -5.90 -12.03
CA ALA A 47 -20.58 -5.66 -10.58
C ALA A 47 -20.13 -6.92 -9.83
N THR A 48 -20.65 -8.10 -10.20
CA THR A 48 -20.25 -9.40 -9.65
C THR A 48 -18.77 -9.68 -9.93
N ALA A 49 -18.34 -9.57 -11.19
CA ALA A 49 -16.94 -9.76 -11.57
C ALA A 49 -16.01 -8.76 -10.86
N THR A 50 -16.43 -7.51 -10.71
CA THR A 50 -15.65 -6.48 -10.00
C THR A 50 -15.47 -6.87 -8.54
N LYS A 51 -16.54 -7.28 -7.84
CA LYS A 51 -16.46 -7.71 -6.43
C LYS A 51 -15.58 -8.95 -6.25
N MET A 52 -15.67 -9.92 -7.16
CA MET A 52 -14.80 -11.11 -7.15
C MET A 52 -13.33 -10.73 -7.33
N LEU A 53 -13.03 -9.79 -8.24
CA LEU A 53 -11.66 -9.31 -8.45
C LEU A 53 -11.14 -8.50 -7.26
N GLU A 54 -11.98 -7.70 -6.60
CA GLU A 54 -11.63 -6.99 -5.36
C GLU A 54 -11.24 -8.01 -4.27
N GLU A 55 -12.10 -9.01 -4.02
CA GLU A 55 -11.84 -10.05 -3.02
C GLU A 55 -10.58 -10.87 -3.35
N ALA A 56 -10.42 -11.28 -4.61
CA ALA A 56 -9.24 -12.03 -5.05
C ALA A 56 -7.95 -11.20 -4.90
N ALA A 57 -8.02 -9.88 -5.10
CA ALA A 57 -6.87 -9.00 -4.90
C ALA A 57 -6.47 -8.90 -3.42
N ASP A 58 -7.44 -8.90 -2.50
CA ASP A 58 -7.20 -8.90 -1.06
C ASP A 58 -6.61 -10.25 -0.62
N ILE A 59 -7.19 -11.38 -1.04
CA ILE A 59 -6.67 -12.74 -0.79
C ILE A 59 -5.22 -12.88 -1.28
N ALA A 60 -4.93 -12.44 -2.50
CA ALA A 60 -3.58 -12.50 -3.05
C ALA A 60 -2.60 -11.61 -2.27
N THR A 61 -3.05 -10.46 -1.79
CA THR A 61 -2.23 -9.55 -0.98
C THR A 61 -1.91 -10.17 0.39
N ASP A 62 -2.90 -10.79 1.02
CA ASP A 62 -2.71 -11.45 2.31
C ASP A 62 -1.79 -12.66 2.20
N ALA A 63 -1.95 -13.51 1.17
CA ALA A 63 -1.03 -14.62 0.92
C ALA A 63 0.43 -14.13 0.73
N ILE A 64 0.63 -13.09 -0.09
CA ILE A 64 1.95 -12.48 -0.32
C ILE A 64 2.57 -11.93 0.96
N ASN A 65 1.77 -11.42 1.90
CA ASN A 65 2.29 -10.90 3.16
C ASN A 65 2.46 -12.01 4.23
N GLN A 66 1.60 -13.03 4.27
CA GLN A 66 1.67 -14.15 5.23
C GLN A 66 2.89 -15.05 4.99
N ASP A 67 3.21 -15.38 3.74
CA ASP A 67 4.42 -16.15 3.34
C ASP A 67 5.74 -15.53 3.84
N THR A 68 5.70 -14.34 4.44
CA THR A 68 6.86 -13.48 4.69
C THR A 68 7.08 -13.15 6.15
N VAL A 69 6.02 -13.27 6.98
CA VAL A 69 6.15 -13.26 8.44
C VAL A 69 7.05 -14.42 8.89
N GLU A 70 7.10 -15.51 8.11
CA GLU A 70 7.95 -16.68 8.37
C GLU A 70 9.38 -16.57 7.81
N ILE A 71 9.67 -15.63 6.89
CA ILE A 71 10.97 -15.56 6.16
C ILE A 71 11.88 -14.43 6.67
N GLU A 72 11.35 -13.34 7.22
CA GLU A 72 12.15 -12.18 7.68
C GLU A 72 12.55 -12.24 9.16
N ASP A 73 12.84 -13.44 9.67
CA ASP A 73 13.58 -13.56 10.92
C ASP A 73 15.06 -13.21 10.67
N SER A 74 15.57 -12.18 11.37
CA SER A 74 17.01 -11.89 11.58
C SER A 74 17.83 -11.02 10.59
N SER A 75 17.27 -10.25 9.64
CA SER A 75 18.07 -9.26 8.89
C SER A 75 17.69 -7.81 9.17
N ASN A 76 18.59 -7.09 9.85
CA ASN A 76 18.46 -5.65 10.11
C ASN A 76 18.76 -4.84 8.83
N PHE A 77 17.78 -4.75 7.93
CA PHE A 77 17.92 -3.98 6.69
C PHE A 77 18.00 -2.49 6.97
N ARG A 78 18.94 -1.81 6.31
CA ARG A 78 19.11 -0.36 6.40
C ARG A 78 18.24 0.44 5.43
N PHE A 79 17.59 -0.25 4.49
CA PHE A 79 16.74 0.35 3.47
C PHE A 79 15.41 -0.41 3.41
N HIS A 80 14.31 0.33 3.34
CA HIS A 80 12.96 -0.23 3.34
C HIS A 80 12.13 0.41 2.23
N LEU A 81 11.44 -0.40 1.43
CA LEU A 81 10.34 0.07 0.59
C LEU A 81 9.04 -0.08 1.38
N LEU A 82 8.36 1.02 1.68
CA LEU A 82 7.12 1.04 2.44
C LEU A 82 5.96 1.50 1.54
N ASN A 83 4.94 0.65 1.40
CA ASN A 83 3.73 0.99 0.67
C ASN A 83 2.93 2.05 1.44
N THR A 84 2.45 3.08 0.73
CA THR A 84 1.62 4.15 1.28
C THR A 84 0.15 3.77 1.48
N CYS A 85 -0.22 2.54 1.15
CA CYS A 85 -1.57 1.97 1.20
C CYS A 85 -2.62 2.78 0.43
N LYS A 86 -2.22 3.54 -0.62
CA LYS A 86 -3.13 4.39 -1.42
C LYS A 86 -4.33 3.62 -1.98
N ARG A 87 -4.15 2.34 -2.31
CA ARG A 87 -5.23 1.44 -2.77
C ARG A 87 -6.39 1.39 -1.77
N HIS A 88 -6.09 1.38 -0.47
CA HIS A 88 -7.07 1.22 0.60
C HIS A 88 -7.57 2.56 1.15
N SER A 89 -6.72 3.59 1.15
CA SER A 89 -7.08 4.89 1.70
C SER A 89 -6.22 6.02 1.12
N LEU A 90 -6.86 6.89 0.34
CA LEU A 90 -6.21 8.09 -0.19
C LEU A 90 -5.79 9.04 0.94
N ARG A 91 -6.59 9.10 2.02
CA ARG A 91 -6.31 9.93 3.20
C ARG A 91 -5.03 9.51 3.90
N ASP A 92 -4.81 8.21 4.07
CA ASP A 92 -3.63 7.68 4.74
C ASP A 92 -2.37 7.86 3.89
N HIS A 93 -2.48 7.62 2.59
CA HIS A 93 -1.43 7.95 1.62
C HIS A 93 -1.04 9.44 1.71
N GLN A 94 -2.02 10.35 1.64
CA GLN A 94 -1.77 11.79 1.70
C GLN A 94 -1.12 12.18 3.04
N MET A 95 -1.54 11.56 4.13
CA MET A 95 -0.95 11.78 5.46
C MET A 95 0.53 11.38 5.50
N MET A 96 0.89 10.23 4.94
CA MET A 96 2.29 9.78 4.86
C MET A 96 3.15 10.73 4.03
N VAL A 97 2.65 11.11 2.85
CA VAL A 97 3.38 11.94 1.89
C VAL A 97 3.48 13.40 2.36
N ASP A 98 2.41 14.01 2.87
CA ASP A 98 2.44 15.42 3.28
C ASP A 98 3.13 15.66 4.60
N LYS A 99 2.99 14.74 5.55
CA LYS A 99 3.63 14.89 6.86
C LYS A 99 5.02 14.30 6.91
N GLY A 100 5.46 13.58 5.88
CA GLY A 100 6.74 12.92 5.85
C GLY A 100 6.87 11.85 6.92
N VAL A 101 5.94 10.90 6.94
CA VAL A 101 5.91 9.81 7.93
C VAL A 101 5.89 8.43 7.28
N ALA A 102 6.62 7.50 7.90
CA ALA A 102 6.47 6.07 7.65
C ALA A 102 5.31 5.58 8.52
N ALA A 103 4.28 4.94 7.96
CA ALA A 103 3.12 4.49 8.74
C ALA A 103 2.52 3.21 8.15
N ALA A 104 1.90 2.44 9.03
CA ALA A 104 1.00 1.34 8.67
C ALA A 104 -0.20 1.34 9.65
N PHE A 105 -1.33 0.82 9.19
CA PHE A 105 -2.65 1.19 9.72
C PHE A 105 -3.51 0.03 10.21
N SER A 106 -2.99 -1.20 10.19
CA SER A 106 -3.70 -2.39 10.62
C SER A 106 -2.75 -3.45 11.16
N GLU A 107 -3.26 -4.37 11.96
CA GLU A 107 -2.52 -5.58 12.36
C GLU A 107 -2.55 -6.64 11.26
N PRO A 108 -1.48 -7.46 11.13
CA PRO A 108 -0.20 -7.39 11.85
C PRO A 108 0.77 -6.35 11.24
N TRP A 109 0.40 -5.73 10.12
CA TRP A 109 1.33 -4.95 9.29
C TRP A 109 1.88 -3.69 9.96
N LYS A 110 1.20 -3.13 10.96
CA LYS A 110 1.68 -1.99 11.74
C LYS A 110 3.02 -2.25 12.43
N PHE A 111 3.30 -3.49 12.81
CA PHE A 111 4.56 -3.88 13.45
C PHE A 111 5.77 -3.79 12.50
N ASN A 112 5.56 -3.67 11.18
CA ASN A 112 6.65 -3.35 10.25
C ASN A 112 7.34 -2.04 10.60
N ILE A 113 6.58 -1.05 11.05
CA ILE A 113 7.10 0.28 11.39
C ILE A 113 8.02 0.23 12.61
N ASP A 114 7.81 -0.75 13.49
CA ASP A 114 8.61 -0.95 14.70
C ASP A 114 10.02 -1.47 14.36
N ARG A 115 10.19 -2.04 13.16
CA ARG A 115 11.46 -2.56 12.65
C ARG A 115 12.37 -1.48 12.04
N ILE A 116 11.85 -0.27 11.82
CA ILE A 116 12.62 0.83 11.22
C ILE A 116 13.51 1.45 12.29
N ASN A 117 14.82 1.32 12.12
CA ASN A 117 15.80 1.89 13.05
C ASN A 117 16.16 3.34 12.70
N LYS A 118 16.78 4.02 13.66
CA LYS A 118 17.29 5.37 13.43
C LYS A 118 18.34 5.37 12.32
N GLY A 119 18.10 6.19 11.29
CA GLY A 119 19.00 6.34 10.15
C GLY A 119 18.76 5.37 9.00
N ASP A 120 17.85 4.40 9.14
CA ASP A 120 17.39 3.57 8.03
C ASP A 120 16.70 4.44 6.99
N VAL A 121 16.88 4.15 5.72
CA VAL A 121 16.21 4.88 4.64
C VAL A 121 14.89 4.20 4.31
N VAL A 122 13.81 4.97 4.32
CA VAL A 122 12.47 4.52 3.96
C VAL A 122 12.07 5.19 2.66
N PHE A 123 11.81 4.38 1.64
CA PHE A 123 11.22 4.81 0.38
C PHE A 123 9.71 4.63 0.45
N LEU A 124 8.94 5.71 0.30
CA LEU A 124 7.48 5.66 0.23
C LEU A 124 7.03 5.28 -1.18
N TYR A 125 6.36 4.14 -1.30
CA TYR A 125 5.89 3.57 -2.56
C TYR A 125 4.38 3.74 -2.73
N GLU A 126 3.98 4.30 -3.87
CA GLU A 126 2.59 4.45 -4.29
C GLU A 126 2.26 3.39 -5.36
N ASN A 127 1.28 2.53 -5.08
CA ASN A 127 0.85 1.50 -6.03
C ASN A 127 0.51 2.11 -7.40
N GLY A 128 1.04 1.53 -8.46
CA GLY A 128 0.81 1.98 -9.85
C GLY A 128 1.65 3.18 -10.27
N LYS A 129 2.37 3.84 -9.35
CA LYS A 129 3.19 5.03 -9.65
C LYS A 129 4.67 4.79 -9.42
N GLY A 130 5.07 4.28 -8.25
CA GLY A 130 6.49 4.10 -7.91
C GLY A 130 6.87 4.65 -6.54
N ILE A 131 8.17 4.83 -6.30
CA ILE A 131 8.67 5.59 -5.15
C ILE A 131 8.35 7.07 -5.40
N VAL A 132 7.63 7.69 -4.48
CA VAL A 132 7.17 9.09 -4.58
C VAL A 132 7.85 10.02 -3.58
N ALA A 133 8.45 9.46 -2.54
CA ALA A 133 9.19 10.21 -1.53
C ALA A 133 10.13 9.28 -0.77
N PHE A 134 11.07 9.84 -0.03
CA PHE A 134 11.93 9.09 0.88
C PHE A 134 12.37 9.94 2.07
N GLY A 135 12.90 9.29 3.09
CA GLY A 135 13.53 9.94 4.24
C GLY A 135 14.15 8.92 5.18
N LYS A 136 14.75 9.38 6.28
CA LYS A 136 15.40 8.52 7.27
C LYS A 136 14.50 8.26 8.46
N GLY A 137 14.37 6.99 8.87
CA GLY A 137 13.68 6.59 10.09
C GLY A 137 14.30 7.23 11.32
N THR A 138 13.48 7.55 12.32
CA THR A 138 13.93 8.11 13.59
C THR A 138 14.21 7.05 14.64
N GLY A 139 13.73 5.82 14.43
CA GLY A 139 13.68 4.75 15.43
C GLY A 139 12.63 4.99 16.53
N LYS A 140 11.83 6.06 16.44
CA LYS A 140 10.85 6.45 17.46
C LYS A 140 9.45 6.10 16.99
N ILE A 141 8.89 5.03 17.56
CA ILE A 141 7.54 4.56 17.25
C ILE A 141 6.52 5.46 17.95
N LEU A 142 5.62 6.03 17.16
CA LEU A 142 4.44 6.75 17.63
C LEU A 142 3.20 5.92 17.29
N LYS A 143 2.18 5.99 18.15
CA LYS A 143 0.91 5.27 17.97
C LYS A 143 -0.24 6.24 17.95
N ARG A 144 -1.27 5.94 17.14
CA ARG A 144 -2.51 6.71 17.11
C ARG A 144 -3.71 5.83 16.79
N GLU A 145 -4.89 6.35 17.10
CA GLU A 145 -6.16 5.77 16.68
C GLU A 145 -6.29 5.75 15.15
N HIS A 146 -6.87 4.68 14.63
CA HIS A 146 -7.24 4.56 13.23
C HIS A 146 -8.58 3.84 13.11
N LYS A 147 -9.56 4.48 12.45
CA LYS A 147 -10.92 3.96 12.23
C LYS A 147 -11.66 3.57 13.51
N GLY A 148 -11.46 4.32 14.59
CA GLY A 148 -12.08 4.09 15.88
C GLY A 148 -11.31 3.12 16.77
N GLU A 149 -10.21 2.53 16.29
CA GLU A 149 -9.41 1.57 17.03
C GLU A 149 -8.13 2.22 17.59
N PRO A 150 -7.98 2.32 18.93
CA PRO A 150 -6.79 2.89 19.55
C PRO A 150 -5.50 2.11 19.20
N ASN A 151 -4.39 2.84 19.03
CA ASN A 151 -3.06 2.26 18.73
C ASN A 151 -3.02 1.35 17.49
N MET A 152 -4.00 1.49 16.60
CA MET A 152 -4.07 0.69 15.38
C MET A 152 -3.09 1.17 14.30
N CYS A 153 -2.75 2.46 14.30
CA CYS A 153 -1.70 3.01 13.44
C CYS A 153 -0.40 3.18 14.22
N HIS A 154 0.66 2.52 13.74
CA HIS A 154 2.04 2.81 14.14
C HIS A 154 2.68 3.69 13.06
N TYR A 155 3.46 4.70 13.48
CA TYR A 155 4.15 5.59 12.56
C TYR A 155 5.45 6.13 13.13
N GLN A 156 6.38 6.52 12.25
CA GLN A 156 7.58 7.27 12.58
C GLN A 156 7.66 8.53 11.71
N GLN A 157 8.14 9.63 12.29
CA GLN A 157 8.56 10.79 11.50
C GLN A 157 9.81 10.42 10.69
N LEU A 158 9.88 10.90 9.45
CA LEU A 158 11.06 10.75 8.60
C LEU A 158 11.92 12.02 8.64
N GLU A 159 13.20 11.87 8.94
CA GLU A 159 14.22 12.92 8.88
C GLU A 159 14.72 13.12 7.45
N GLY A 160 14.97 14.37 7.04
CA GLY A 160 15.42 14.67 5.68
C GLY A 160 14.41 14.27 4.59
N PHE A 161 13.12 14.30 4.93
CA PHE A 161 12.06 13.88 4.04
C PHE A 161 12.03 14.68 2.74
N THR A 162 12.06 13.98 1.61
CA THR A 162 12.10 14.55 0.27
C THR A 162 11.02 13.91 -0.59
N LYS A 163 10.13 14.74 -1.16
CA LYS A 163 9.19 14.31 -2.20
C LYS A 163 9.90 14.32 -3.55
N LEU A 164 9.70 13.28 -4.35
CA LEU A 164 10.27 13.22 -5.69
C LEU A 164 9.33 13.91 -6.67
N GLU A 165 9.88 14.82 -7.49
CA GLU A 165 9.13 15.42 -8.61
C GLU A 165 8.78 14.34 -9.65
N ASN A 166 9.73 13.46 -9.92
CA ASN A 166 9.57 12.34 -10.84
C ASN A 166 9.63 11.01 -10.06
N PRO A 167 8.50 10.30 -9.91
CA PRO A 167 8.48 9.02 -9.21
C PRO A 167 9.35 7.96 -9.90
N LEU A 168 10.03 7.14 -9.11
CA LEU A 168 10.78 6.00 -9.62
C LEU A 168 9.86 4.79 -9.77
N THR A 169 9.49 4.44 -11.00
CA THR A 169 8.52 3.38 -11.29
C THR A 169 9.02 1.99 -10.88
N ALA A 170 8.09 1.04 -10.67
CA ALA A 170 8.44 -0.37 -10.39
C ALA A 170 9.36 -0.99 -11.46
N LYS A 171 9.21 -0.57 -12.73
CA LYS A 171 10.08 -1.00 -13.83
C LYS A 171 11.51 -0.49 -13.63
N GLN A 172 11.68 0.79 -13.32
CA GLN A 172 12.99 1.39 -13.06
C GLN A 172 13.65 0.79 -11.81
N ILE A 173 12.89 0.59 -10.72
CA ILE A 173 13.40 -0.05 -9.50
C ILE A 173 13.95 -1.45 -9.81
N LYS A 174 13.20 -2.29 -10.53
CA LYS A 174 13.69 -3.61 -10.95
C LYS A 174 14.93 -3.53 -11.82
N ALA A 175 15.02 -2.54 -12.72
CA ALA A 175 16.19 -2.36 -13.57
C ALA A 175 17.43 -1.94 -12.75
N ILE A 176 17.26 -1.04 -11.78
CA ILE A 176 18.34 -0.59 -10.87
C ILE A 176 18.83 -1.73 -9.97
N LEU A 177 17.90 -2.53 -9.43
CA LEU A 177 18.24 -3.67 -8.56
C LEU A 177 18.70 -4.90 -9.34
N GLY A 178 18.38 -5.00 -10.64
CA GLY A 178 18.71 -6.15 -11.48
C GLY A 178 17.96 -7.44 -11.11
N ARG A 179 16.82 -7.35 -10.41
CA ARG A 179 16.05 -8.52 -9.92
C ARG A 179 14.55 -8.25 -9.80
N PRO A 180 13.70 -9.29 -9.77
CA PRO A 180 12.32 -9.16 -9.32
C PRO A 180 12.25 -8.58 -7.89
N PHE A 181 11.20 -7.82 -7.60
CA PHE A 181 11.02 -7.15 -6.31
C PHE A 181 9.54 -7.19 -5.87
N PRO A 182 9.24 -7.49 -4.59
CA PRO A 182 7.88 -7.73 -4.13
C PRO A 182 7.14 -6.42 -3.73
N PHE A 183 6.64 -5.68 -4.72
CA PHE A 183 5.97 -4.38 -4.52
C PHE A 183 4.60 -4.41 -3.83
N LEU A 184 4.01 -5.60 -3.67
CA LEU A 184 2.67 -5.76 -3.09
C LEU A 184 2.69 -5.90 -1.56
N ARG A 185 3.88 -5.97 -0.95
CA ARG A 185 4.01 -6.03 0.50
C ARG A 185 3.74 -4.68 1.15
N THR A 186 3.35 -4.70 2.42
CA THR A 186 3.29 -3.45 3.21
C THR A 186 4.68 -2.83 3.31
N MET A 187 5.68 -3.61 3.71
CA MET A 187 7.08 -3.17 3.76
C MET A 187 8.00 -4.27 3.24
N THR A 188 9.11 -3.90 2.60
CA THR A 188 10.13 -4.85 2.14
C THR A 188 11.52 -4.31 2.44
N GLY A 189 12.35 -5.11 3.09
CA GLY A 189 13.77 -4.81 3.28
C GLY A 189 14.55 -4.88 1.96
N ILE A 190 15.50 -3.95 1.79
CA ILE A 190 16.36 -3.87 0.61
C ILE A 190 17.82 -3.93 1.06
N SER A 191 18.54 -4.96 0.65
CA SER A 191 19.97 -5.10 0.97
C SER A 191 20.83 -4.10 0.19
N ASP A 192 20.48 -3.82 -1.07
CA ASP A 192 21.21 -2.96 -2.00
C ASP A 192 20.47 -1.65 -2.32
N GLY A 193 19.78 -1.09 -1.30
CA GLY A 193 18.96 0.12 -1.41
C GLY A 193 19.75 1.40 -1.68
N GLU A 194 21.07 1.40 -1.47
CA GLU A 194 21.96 2.50 -1.84
C GLU A 194 21.94 2.79 -3.35
N LYS A 195 21.71 1.78 -4.19
CA LYS A 195 21.56 1.96 -5.64
C LYS A 195 20.33 2.79 -5.99
N ILE A 196 19.22 2.56 -5.27
CA ILE A 196 17.99 3.34 -5.42
C ILE A 196 18.24 4.76 -4.93
N LEU A 197 18.84 4.92 -3.75
CA LEU A 197 19.11 6.23 -3.17
C LEU A 197 20.01 7.08 -4.09
N ALA A 198 21.06 6.49 -4.67
CA ALA A 198 21.94 7.16 -5.62
C ALA A 198 21.21 7.59 -6.89
N ALA A 199 20.24 6.80 -7.38
CA ALA A 199 19.47 7.12 -8.57
C ALA A 199 18.43 8.24 -8.37
N ILE A 200 17.93 8.43 -7.14
CA ILE A 200 16.92 9.46 -6.83
C ILE A 200 17.51 10.75 -6.23
N SER A 201 18.79 10.74 -5.86
CA SER A 201 19.50 11.91 -5.30
C SER A 201 20.29 12.70 -6.36
N GLN A 202 20.13 12.35 -7.65
CA GLN A 202 20.65 13.06 -8.81
C GLN A 202 19.61 14.03 -9.35
#